data_AF-A0AAC9Z1L6-F1
#
_entry.id   AF-A0AAC9Z1L6-F1
#
_cell.length_a   1.000
_cell.length_b   1.000
_cell.length_c   1.000
_cell.angle_alpha   90.00
_cell.angle_beta   90.00
_cell.angle_gamma   90.00
#
_symmetry.space_group_name_H-M   'P 1'
#
loop_
_entity.id
_entity.type
_entity.pdbx_description
1 polymer ?
#
loop_
_entity_poly.entity_id
_entity_poly.type
_entity_poly.pdbx_seq_one_letter_code
_entity_poly.pdbx_strand_id
1 'polypeptide(L)'
;MIKRYNFMKSKLRLILKPFLIISLLFALQGCFSVKPGKTGNGKKLYETFYAGEEGNQYFIKPFELTDLARNEKSLWDFSFRSKVSLQGESRVNFSLFTQLALHKIEKVSFSNKNTNFSNEQVSFMFIEKTKEGFLSRFTLNTDTENLKALFSDANWEITIKTEQGNYTYTPDKAVIKKINTLDQTLFALFYKQSDK
;
A
#
# COMPACT_ATOMS: atom_id res chain seq x y z
N MET A 1 39.99 18.48 64.25
CA MET A 1 39.78 17.29 63.41
C MET A 1 38.55 17.38 62.46
N ILE A 2 37.84 18.52 62.37
CA ILE A 2 36.58 18.63 61.60
C ILE A 2 36.76 19.25 60.18
N LYS A 3 37.85 20.00 59.93
CA LYS A 3 38.09 20.65 58.61
C LYS A 3 38.48 19.70 57.47
N ARG A 4 39.08 18.53 57.74
CA ARG A 4 39.50 17.57 56.69
C ARG A 4 38.34 16.80 56.05
N TYR A 5 37.25 16.56 56.80
CA TYR A 5 36.14 15.73 56.33
C TYR A 5 35.25 16.44 55.28
N ASN A 6 35.06 17.75 55.41
CA ASN A 6 34.28 18.54 54.46
C ASN A 6 35.01 18.80 53.13
N PHE A 7 36.35 18.77 53.13
CA PHE A 7 37.15 18.97 51.91
C PHE A 7 37.12 17.75 50.97
N MET A 8 37.05 16.53 51.51
CA MET A 8 36.97 15.30 50.71
C MET A 8 35.60 15.10 50.04
N LYS A 9 34.49 15.45 50.71
CA LYS A 9 33.14 15.36 50.14
C LYS A 9 32.90 16.34 48.98
N SER A 10 33.56 17.51 48.96
CA SER A 10 33.38 18.48 47.86
C SER A 10 34.13 18.05 46.59
N LYS A 11 35.33 17.49 46.72
CA LYS A 11 36.09 16.96 45.57
C LYS A 11 35.47 15.70 44.97
N LEU A 12 34.92 14.80 45.78
CA LEU A 12 34.25 13.59 45.28
C LEU A 12 32.96 13.93 44.51
N ARG A 13 32.20 14.95 44.96
CA ARG A 13 31.00 15.45 44.25
C ARG A 13 31.34 16.21 42.96
N LEU A 14 32.54 16.80 42.87
CA LEU A 14 32.99 17.49 41.65
C LEU A 14 33.40 16.51 40.54
N ILE A 15 33.90 15.33 40.91
CA ILE A 15 34.38 14.30 39.96
C ILE A 15 33.23 13.36 39.52
N LEU A 16 32.21 13.14 40.36
CA LEU A 16 31.06 12.29 40.01
C LEU A 16 30.15 12.88 38.91
N LYS A 17 29.99 14.22 38.90
CA LYS A 17 29.11 14.91 37.95
C LYS A 17 29.54 14.80 36.48
N PRO A 18 30.82 15.01 36.10
CA PRO A 18 31.24 14.84 34.71
C PRO A 18 31.16 13.37 34.26
N PHE A 19 31.39 12.40 35.15
CA PHE A 19 31.28 10.98 34.82
C PHE A 19 29.85 10.55 34.47
N LEU A 20 28.85 11.09 35.19
CA LEU A 20 27.43 10.89 34.90
C LEU A 20 27.01 11.51 33.56
N ILE A 21 27.54 12.69 33.22
CA ILE A 21 27.26 13.36 31.93
C ILE A 21 27.89 12.58 30.77
N ILE A 22 29.11 12.07 30.93
CA ILE A 22 29.79 11.25 29.91
C ILE A 22 29.05 9.93 29.70
N SER A 23 28.60 9.26 30.77
CA SER A 23 27.80 8.03 30.67
C SER A 23 26.46 8.26 29.94
N LEU A 24 25.82 9.41 30.16
CA LEU A 24 24.57 9.78 29.46
C LEU A 24 24.81 10.05 27.96
N LEU A 25 25.95 10.63 27.60
CA LEU A 25 26.32 10.88 26.19
C LEU A 25 26.62 9.59 25.41
N PHE A 26 27.17 8.55 26.05
CA PHE A 26 27.37 7.24 25.42
C PHE A 26 26.05 6.45 25.27
N ALA A 27 25.09 6.60 26.19
CA ALA A 27 23.79 5.95 26.09
C ALA A 27 22.94 6.48 24.91
N LEU A 28 23.14 7.73 24.49
CA LEU A 28 22.39 8.34 23.38
C LEU A 28 22.90 7.93 21.99
N GLN A 29 24.11 7.36 21.86
CA GLN A 29 24.61 6.91 20.56
C GLN A 29 24.03 5.56 20.11
N GLY A 30 23.44 4.78 21.03
CA GLY A 30 22.85 3.48 20.72
C GLY A 30 21.57 3.54 19.88
N CYS A 31 20.87 4.68 19.83
CA CYS A 31 19.61 4.81 19.10
C CYS A 31 19.74 5.44 17.70
N PHE A 32 20.91 5.99 17.33
CA PHE A 32 21.10 6.68 16.04
C PHE A 32 21.77 5.84 14.94
N SER A 33 22.18 4.60 15.24
CA SER A 33 22.90 3.74 14.29
C SER A 33 22.01 2.71 13.57
N VAL A 34 20.68 2.77 13.73
CA VAL A 34 19.77 2.05 12.84
C VAL A 34 19.56 2.89 11.59
N LYS A 35 20.50 2.82 10.64
CA LYS A 35 20.17 3.15 9.25
C LYS A 35 18.99 2.24 8.88
N PRO A 36 17.82 2.75 8.48
CA PRO A 36 16.79 1.89 7.90
C PRO A 36 17.46 1.19 6.72
N GLY A 37 17.64 -0.12 6.85
CA GLY A 37 18.22 -0.95 5.80
C GLY A 37 17.48 -0.62 4.51
N LYS A 38 18.24 -0.33 3.44
CA LYS A 38 17.75 0.08 2.12
C LYS A 38 16.54 -0.77 1.76
N THR A 39 15.34 -0.27 2.03
CA THR A 39 14.10 -1.03 1.82
C THR A 39 13.98 -1.21 0.33
N GLY A 40 13.96 -2.47 -0.13
CA GLY A 40 13.85 -2.79 -1.56
C GLY A 40 12.71 -1.99 -2.20
N ASN A 41 12.91 -1.51 -3.43
CA ASN A 41 12.05 -0.53 -4.11
C ASN A 41 10.54 -0.83 -4.02
N GLY A 42 10.14 -2.11 -3.92
CA GLY A 42 8.74 -2.53 -3.79
C GLY A 42 8.05 -2.16 -2.46
N LYS A 43 8.78 -2.04 -1.34
CA LYS A 43 8.17 -1.74 -0.01
C LYS A 43 7.50 -0.36 0.08
N LYS A 44 7.69 0.51 -0.91
CA LYS A 44 6.97 1.79 -1.00
C LYS A 44 5.58 1.64 -1.61
N LEU A 45 5.32 0.55 -2.33
CA LEU A 45 4.10 0.32 -3.12
C LEU A 45 3.03 -0.48 -2.37
N TYR A 46 3.41 -1.15 -1.27
CA TYR A 46 2.47 -1.88 -0.43
C TYR A 46 2.90 -1.82 1.03
N GLU A 47 1.94 -2.04 1.92
CA GLU A 47 2.14 -2.24 3.34
C GLU A 47 1.76 -3.67 3.70
N THR A 48 2.37 -4.21 4.76
CA THR A 48 2.12 -5.58 5.20
C THR A 48 1.99 -5.64 6.71
N PHE A 49 1.00 -6.39 7.17
CA PHE A 49 0.67 -6.54 8.57
C PHE A 49 0.41 -8.01 8.86
N TYR A 50 0.91 -8.52 9.99
CA TYR A 50 0.58 -9.87 10.41
C TYR A 50 -0.87 -9.94 10.87
N ALA A 51 -1.64 -10.87 10.31
CA ALA A 51 -3.09 -11.03 10.51
C ALA A 51 -3.44 -12.38 11.18
N GLY A 52 -2.51 -12.98 11.93
CA GLY A 52 -2.74 -14.22 12.67
C GLY A 52 -2.64 -15.46 11.78
N GLU A 53 -3.64 -16.34 11.89
CA GLU A 53 -3.60 -17.68 11.26
C GLU A 53 -3.63 -17.62 9.72
N GLU A 54 -4.27 -16.59 9.17
CA GLU A 54 -4.37 -16.32 7.72
C GLU A 54 -3.07 -15.76 7.11
N GLY A 55 -2.04 -15.57 7.93
CA GLY A 55 -0.74 -15.06 7.49
C GLY A 55 -0.67 -13.55 7.50
N ASN A 56 -0.16 -12.94 6.43
CA ASN A 56 -0.01 -11.50 6.31
C ASN A 56 -1.17 -10.90 5.50
N GLN A 57 -1.69 -9.77 5.97
CA GLN A 57 -2.47 -8.85 5.16
C GLN A 57 -1.50 -7.99 4.35
N TYR A 58 -1.75 -7.90 3.05
CA TYR A 58 -1.07 -6.98 2.15
C TYR A 58 -2.03 -5.88 1.73
N PHE A 59 -1.56 -4.64 1.74
CA PHE A 59 -2.30 -3.47 1.26
C PHE A 59 -1.47 -2.79 0.17
N ILE A 60 -1.88 -2.96 -1.10
CA ILE A 60 -1.28 -2.30 -2.25
C ILE A 60 -1.85 -0.89 -2.33
N LYS A 61 -0.96 0.11 -2.36
CA LYS A 61 -1.34 1.51 -2.38
C LYS A 61 -2.05 1.90 -3.68
N PRO A 62 -2.90 2.94 -3.65
CA PRO A 62 -3.68 3.34 -4.80
C PRO A 62 -2.86 3.63 -6.07
N PHE A 63 -3.34 3.16 -7.22
CA PHE A 63 -2.91 3.63 -8.55
C PHE A 63 -3.89 4.64 -9.11
N GLU A 64 -3.36 5.74 -9.65
CA GLU A 64 -4.14 6.68 -10.44
C GLU A 64 -4.20 6.20 -11.90
N LEU A 65 -5.38 5.82 -12.37
CA LEU A 65 -5.63 5.45 -13.76
C LEU A 65 -6.43 6.56 -14.45
N THR A 66 -6.34 6.62 -15.77
CA THR A 66 -6.93 7.71 -16.56
C THR A 66 -7.89 7.17 -17.60
N ASP A 67 -9.07 7.78 -17.69
CA ASP A 67 -9.96 7.69 -18.85
C ASP A 67 -9.52 8.74 -19.86
N LEU A 68 -8.84 8.30 -20.91
CA LEU A 68 -8.26 9.18 -21.92
C LEU A 68 -9.33 9.92 -22.74
N ALA A 69 -10.52 9.34 -22.91
CA ALA A 69 -11.58 9.96 -23.69
C ALA A 69 -12.23 11.11 -22.93
N ARG A 70 -12.35 10.98 -21.61
CA ARG A 70 -12.98 11.99 -20.73
C ARG A 70 -12.00 12.88 -19.98
N ASN A 71 -10.71 12.54 -20.01
CA ASN A 71 -9.69 13.12 -19.14
C ASN A 71 -10.08 13.05 -17.64
N GLU A 72 -10.72 11.94 -17.26
CA GLU A 72 -11.16 11.67 -15.88
C GLU A 72 -10.20 10.70 -15.20
N LYS A 73 -10.15 10.75 -13.87
CA LYS A 73 -9.22 9.94 -13.07
C LYS A 73 -9.96 8.92 -12.23
N SER A 74 -9.26 7.84 -11.90
CA SER A 74 -9.69 6.90 -10.87
C SER A 74 -8.52 6.47 -9.99
N LEU A 75 -8.79 6.17 -8.73
CA LEU A 75 -7.81 5.63 -7.78
C LEU A 75 -8.19 4.20 -7.42
N TRP A 76 -7.25 3.25 -7.51
CA TRP A 76 -7.48 1.82 -7.27
C TRP A 76 -6.50 1.23 -6.27
N ASP A 77 -6.99 0.74 -5.15
CA ASP A 77 -6.20 0.02 -4.15
C ASP A 77 -6.70 -1.41 -3.94
N PHE A 78 -5.78 -2.27 -3.52
CA PHE A 78 -6.02 -3.70 -3.43
C PHE A 78 -5.52 -4.21 -2.10
N SER A 79 -6.25 -5.16 -1.53
CA SER A 79 -5.84 -5.81 -0.30
C SER A 79 -6.18 -7.29 -0.32
N PHE A 80 -5.28 -8.11 0.20
CA PHE A 80 -5.45 -9.56 0.24
C PHE A 80 -4.69 -10.14 1.43
N ARG A 81 -5.07 -11.36 1.83
CA ARG A 81 -4.37 -12.11 2.86
C ARG A 81 -3.67 -13.30 2.24
N SER A 82 -2.47 -13.60 2.73
CA SER A 82 -1.75 -14.79 2.31
C SER A 82 -0.75 -15.24 3.37
N LYS A 83 -0.70 -16.56 3.56
CA LYS A 83 0.31 -17.24 4.39
C LYS A 83 1.41 -17.87 3.53
N VAL A 84 1.01 -18.59 2.48
CA VAL A 84 1.93 -19.38 1.63
C VAL A 84 1.56 -19.28 0.15
N SER A 85 0.28 -19.24 -0.18
CA SER A 85 -0.23 -19.21 -1.55
C SER A 85 -1.25 -18.07 -1.75
N LEU A 86 -1.34 -17.56 -2.97
CA LEU A 86 -2.36 -16.59 -3.38
C LEU A 86 -3.69 -17.30 -3.61
N GLN A 87 -4.45 -17.48 -2.54
CA GLN A 87 -5.79 -18.07 -2.54
C GLN A 87 -6.76 -17.19 -1.74
N GLY A 88 -8.04 -17.53 -1.80
CA GLY A 88 -9.10 -16.80 -1.09
C GLY A 88 -9.49 -15.51 -1.80
N GLU A 89 -9.99 -14.56 -1.01
CA GLU A 89 -10.62 -13.35 -1.50
C GLU A 89 -9.69 -12.13 -1.35
N SER A 90 -9.68 -11.30 -2.38
CA SER A 90 -9.06 -9.98 -2.42
C SER A 90 -10.14 -8.92 -2.43
N ARG A 91 -9.90 -7.84 -1.69
CA ARG A 91 -10.74 -6.64 -1.74
C ARG A 91 -10.11 -5.59 -2.63
N VAL A 92 -10.91 -5.03 -3.51
CA VAL A 92 -10.57 -3.92 -4.41
C VAL A 92 -11.40 -2.72 -4.00
N ASN A 93 -10.76 -1.61 -3.66
CA ASN A 93 -11.46 -0.34 -3.46
C ASN A 93 -11.06 0.62 -4.55
N PHE A 94 -12.01 1.43 -4.99
CA PHE A 94 -11.74 2.39 -6.02
C PHE A 94 -12.59 3.65 -5.91
N SER A 95 -12.01 4.76 -6.35
CA SER A 95 -12.66 6.08 -6.39
C SER A 95 -12.67 6.59 -7.82
N LEU A 96 -13.84 7.07 -8.26
CA LEU A 96 -14.03 7.67 -9.57
C LEU A 96 -14.20 9.18 -9.42
N PHE A 97 -13.39 9.94 -10.16
CA PHE A 97 -13.46 11.39 -10.23
C PHE A 97 -14.19 11.76 -11.51
N THR A 98 -15.49 12.03 -11.41
CA THR A 98 -16.35 12.27 -12.58
C THR A 98 -17.20 13.52 -12.41
N GLN A 99 -17.76 14.02 -13.50
CA GLN A 99 -18.72 15.15 -13.45
C GLN A 99 -20.06 14.78 -12.82
N LEU A 100 -20.41 13.49 -12.77
CA LEU A 100 -21.69 12.99 -12.30
C LEU A 100 -21.57 12.32 -10.93
N ALA A 101 -22.66 12.36 -10.17
CA ALA A 101 -22.73 11.71 -8.87
C ALA A 101 -23.11 10.24 -9.02
N LEU A 102 -22.11 9.36 -9.11
CA LEU A 102 -22.32 7.92 -9.31
C LEU A 102 -22.60 7.23 -7.97
N HIS A 103 -23.79 6.67 -7.81
CA HIS A 103 -24.20 5.92 -6.61
C HIS A 103 -24.28 4.41 -6.84
N LYS A 104 -24.18 3.97 -8.10
CA LYS A 104 -24.33 2.57 -8.48
C LYS A 104 -23.42 2.27 -9.67
N ILE A 105 -22.83 1.09 -9.63
CA ILE A 105 -22.07 0.49 -10.73
C ILE A 105 -22.72 -0.83 -11.05
N GLU A 106 -23.01 -1.08 -12.33
CA GLU A 106 -23.60 -2.33 -12.78
C GLU A 106 -22.55 -3.43 -12.86
N LYS A 107 -21.35 -3.08 -13.32
CA LYS A 107 -20.27 -4.03 -13.57
C LYS A 107 -18.92 -3.35 -13.60
N VAL A 108 -17.91 -3.99 -13.04
CA VAL A 108 -16.49 -3.69 -13.27
C VAL A 108 -15.86 -4.87 -13.99
N SER A 109 -15.19 -4.60 -15.10
CA SER A 109 -14.41 -5.59 -15.86
C SER A 109 -12.94 -5.20 -15.82
N PHE A 110 -12.07 -6.17 -15.58
CA PHE A 110 -10.62 -6.03 -15.60
C PHE A 110 -10.08 -6.90 -16.72
N SER A 111 -9.24 -6.33 -17.57
CA SER A 111 -8.57 -7.08 -18.62
C SER A 111 -7.12 -6.65 -18.79
N ASN A 112 -6.31 -7.61 -19.21
CA ASN A 112 -4.98 -7.41 -19.77
C ASN A 112 -4.72 -8.59 -20.73
N LYS A 113 -3.48 -8.83 -21.15
CA LYS A 113 -3.16 -9.97 -22.03
C LYS A 113 -3.47 -11.35 -21.40
N ASN A 114 -3.34 -11.47 -20.08
CA ASN A 114 -3.32 -12.74 -19.36
C ASN A 114 -4.64 -13.05 -18.62
N THR A 115 -5.52 -12.07 -18.45
CA THR A 115 -6.79 -12.25 -17.75
C THR A 115 -7.89 -11.36 -18.29
N ASN A 116 -9.12 -11.83 -18.15
CA ASN A 116 -10.33 -11.07 -18.35
C ASN A 116 -11.36 -11.58 -17.36
N PHE A 117 -11.68 -10.77 -16.36
CA PHE A 117 -12.68 -11.11 -15.35
C PHE A 117 -13.54 -9.89 -15.03
N SER A 118 -14.70 -10.14 -14.42
CA SER A 118 -15.62 -9.07 -14.09
C SER A 118 -16.42 -9.37 -12.84
N ASN A 119 -16.89 -8.32 -12.18
CA ASN A 119 -17.76 -8.42 -11.02
C ASN A 119 -18.95 -7.44 -11.13
N GLU A 120 -20.14 -7.94 -10.81
CA GLU A 120 -21.41 -7.20 -10.76
C GLU A 120 -21.83 -6.85 -9.32
N GLN A 121 -21.22 -7.50 -8.32
CA GLN A 121 -21.40 -7.23 -6.89
C GLN A 121 -20.48 -6.10 -6.44
N VAL A 122 -20.81 -4.88 -6.85
CA VAL A 122 -20.08 -3.66 -6.49
C VAL A 122 -20.86 -2.90 -5.43
N SER A 123 -20.22 -2.63 -4.29
CA SER A 123 -20.83 -1.90 -3.18
C SER A 123 -20.40 -0.43 -3.20
N PHE A 124 -21.37 0.47 -3.14
CA PHE A 124 -21.14 1.89 -2.89
C PHE A 124 -20.65 2.11 -1.46
N MET A 125 -19.64 2.97 -1.28
CA MET A 125 -19.13 3.34 0.04
C MET A 125 -19.59 4.75 0.42
N PHE A 126 -19.20 5.75 -0.37
CA PHE A 126 -19.55 7.15 -0.14
C PHE A 126 -19.37 7.99 -1.39
N ILE A 127 -19.90 9.21 -1.34
CA ILE A 127 -19.69 10.23 -2.35
C ILE A 127 -19.33 11.57 -1.69
N GLU A 128 -18.40 12.29 -2.30
CA GLU A 128 -17.99 13.62 -1.88
C GLU A 128 -18.01 14.60 -3.05
N LYS A 129 -18.49 15.82 -2.80
CA LYS A 129 -18.39 16.91 -3.78
C LYS A 129 -16.95 17.43 -3.80
N THR A 130 -16.36 17.53 -4.99
CA THR A 130 -15.04 18.14 -5.18
C THR A 130 -15.18 19.44 -5.98
N LYS A 131 -14.08 20.20 -6.12
CA LYS A 131 -14.05 21.39 -6.98
C LYS A 131 -14.31 21.07 -8.46
N GLU A 132 -13.93 19.87 -8.89
CA GLU A 132 -13.91 19.44 -10.30
C GLU A 132 -15.09 18.54 -10.66
N GLY A 133 -15.92 18.13 -9.70
CA GLY A 133 -16.96 17.13 -9.94
C GLY A 133 -17.34 16.43 -8.65
N PHE A 134 -17.37 15.10 -8.68
CA PHE A 134 -17.65 14.23 -7.56
C PHE A 134 -16.58 13.15 -7.44
N LEU A 135 -16.24 12.79 -6.21
CA LEU A 135 -15.50 11.57 -5.89
C LEU A 135 -16.52 10.54 -5.43
N SER A 136 -16.72 9.49 -6.21
CA SER A 136 -17.60 8.37 -5.85
C SER A 136 -16.75 7.14 -5.53
N ARG A 137 -16.84 6.61 -4.30
CA ARG A 137 -16.02 5.49 -3.84
C ARG A 137 -16.83 4.21 -3.71
N PHE A 138 -16.21 3.11 -4.15
CA PHE A 138 -16.81 1.79 -4.22
C PHE A 138 -15.82 0.72 -3.73
N THR A 139 -16.36 -0.44 -3.44
CA THR A 139 -15.60 -1.64 -3.10
C THR A 139 -16.20 -2.87 -3.78
N LEU A 140 -15.36 -3.82 -4.13
CA LEU A 140 -15.75 -5.14 -4.59
C LEU A 140 -14.76 -6.17 -4.08
N ASN A 141 -15.19 -7.43 -4.07
CA ASN A 141 -14.34 -8.56 -3.79
C ASN A 141 -14.02 -9.32 -5.09
N THR A 142 -12.88 -10.01 -5.15
CA THR A 142 -12.53 -10.89 -6.28
C THR A 142 -11.62 -12.00 -5.79
N ASP A 143 -11.53 -13.10 -6.52
CA ASP A 143 -10.56 -14.14 -6.21
C ASP A 143 -9.14 -13.59 -6.30
N THR A 144 -8.31 -13.92 -5.31
CA THR A 144 -6.90 -13.49 -5.27
C THR A 144 -6.11 -13.99 -6.48
N GLU A 145 -6.54 -15.11 -7.08
CA GLU A 145 -5.95 -15.62 -8.33
C GLU A 145 -6.17 -14.67 -9.52
N ASN A 146 -7.33 -14.02 -9.61
CA ASN A 146 -7.61 -12.99 -10.62
C ASN A 146 -6.67 -11.79 -10.44
N LEU A 147 -6.41 -11.40 -9.18
CA LEU A 147 -5.48 -10.33 -8.86
C LEU A 147 -4.06 -10.67 -9.33
N LYS A 148 -3.59 -11.90 -9.08
CA LYS A 148 -2.29 -12.36 -9.56
C LYS A 148 -2.18 -12.26 -11.09
N ALA A 149 -3.19 -12.76 -11.80
CA ALA A 149 -3.20 -12.72 -13.26
C ALA A 149 -3.25 -11.28 -13.79
N LEU A 150 -3.99 -10.39 -13.14
CA LEU A 150 -4.03 -8.96 -13.47
C LEU A 150 -2.64 -8.30 -13.31
N PHE A 151 -1.93 -8.57 -12.21
CA PHE A 151 -0.62 -7.95 -11.99
C PHE A 151 0.51 -8.53 -12.87
N SER A 152 0.31 -9.69 -13.49
CA SER A 152 1.30 -10.34 -14.37
C SER A 152 1.51 -9.64 -15.73
N ASP A 153 0.63 -8.71 -16.10
CA ASP A 153 0.80 -7.84 -17.27
C ASP A 153 0.25 -6.45 -16.94
N ALA A 154 1.09 -5.42 -17.08
CA ALA A 154 0.77 -4.06 -16.65
C ALA A 154 -0.10 -3.27 -17.65
N ASN A 155 -0.43 -3.85 -18.81
CA ASN A 155 -1.30 -3.23 -19.81
C ASN A 155 -2.77 -3.46 -19.43
N TRP A 156 -3.19 -2.82 -18.34
CA TRP A 156 -4.55 -2.96 -17.83
C TRP A 156 -5.53 -2.12 -18.64
N GLU A 157 -6.71 -2.69 -18.85
CA GLU A 157 -7.92 -1.95 -19.18
C GLU A 157 -8.98 -2.29 -18.13
N ILE A 158 -9.50 -1.27 -17.46
CA ILE A 158 -10.58 -1.43 -16.48
C ILE A 158 -11.80 -0.70 -17.02
N THR A 159 -12.86 -1.45 -17.30
CA THR A 159 -14.14 -0.90 -17.78
C THR A 159 -15.16 -0.91 -16.65
N ILE A 160 -15.82 0.23 -16.44
CA ILE A 160 -16.92 0.37 -15.47
C ILE A 160 -18.18 0.67 -16.25
N LYS A 161 -19.16 -0.21 -16.11
CA LYS A 161 -20.50 -0.02 -16.67
C LYS A 161 -21.41 0.63 -15.63
N THR A 162 -22.04 1.71 -16.02
CA THR A 162 -23.03 2.44 -15.23
C THR A 162 -24.28 2.67 -16.06
N GLU A 163 -25.36 3.12 -15.42
CA GLU A 163 -26.57 3.55 -16.12
C GLU A 163 -26.31 4.76 -17.05
N GLN A 164 -25.28 5.55 -16.76
CA GLN A 164 -24.87 6.75 -17.50
C GLN A 164 -23.88 6.45 -18.65
N GLY A 165 -23.42 5.20 -18.77
CA GLY A 165 -22.48 4.77 -19.80
C GLY A 165 -21.25 4.03 -19.27
N ASN A 166 -20.27 3.83 -20.15
CA ASN A 166 -19.05 3.08 -19.85
C ASN A 166 -17.86 4.03 -19.65
N TYR A 167 -17.12 3.81 -18.56
CA TYR A 167 -15.84 4.47 -18.27
C TYR A 167 -14.72 3.46 -18.50
N THR A 168 -13.64 3.86 -19.14
CA THR A 168 -12.50 2.97 -19.41
C THR A 168 -11.23 3.62 -18.91
N TYR A 169 -10.58 3.00 -17.93
CA TYR A 169 -9.37 3.49 -17.30
C TYR A 169 -8.16 2.64 -17.68
N THR A 170 -7.06 3.31 -18.02
CA THR A 170 -5.79 2.66 -18.35
C THR A 170 -4.63 3.27 -17.54
N PRO A 171 -3.58 2.49 -17.25
CA PRO A 171 -2.42 2.98 -16.51
C PRO A 171 -1.50 3.80 -17.42
N ASP A 172 -0.91 4.85 -16.87
CA ASP A 172 0.16 5.59 -17.53
C ASP A 172 1.52 4.88 -17.39
N LYS A 173 2.56 5.44 -18.03
CA LYS A 173 3.93 4.88 -17.97
C LYS A 173 4.49 4.77 -16.54
N ALA A 174 4.08 5.66 -15.63
CA ALA A 174 4.57 5.63 -14.25
C ALA A 174 3.87 4.52 -13.45
N VAL A 175 2.57 4.33 -13.65
CA VAL A 175 1.78 3.25 -13.05
C VAL A 175 2.20 1.90 -13.59
N ILE A 176 2.43 1.77 -14.89
CA ILE A 176 2.97 0.54 -15.51
C ILE A 176 4.25 0.07 -14.80
N LYS A 177 5.17 1.00 -14.51
CA LYS A 177 6.40 0.67 -13.76
C LYS A 177 6.11 0.18 -12.34
N LYS A 178 5.11 0.74 -11.66
CA LYS A 178 4.69 0.31 -10.31
C LYS A 178 4.08 -1.09 -10.34
N ILE A 179 3.21 -1.37 -11.31
CA ILE A 179 2.59 -2.70 -11.49
C ILE A 179 3.69 -3.74 -11.74
N ASN A 180 4.59 -3.50 -12.70
CA ASN A 180 5.72 -4.39 -12.97
C ASN A 180 6.62 -4.60 -11.75
N THR A 181 6.84 -3.55 -10.95
CA THR A 181 7.62 -3.68 -9.71
C THR A 181 6.90 -4.58 -8.69
N LEU A 182 5.58 -4.47 -8.56
CA LEU A 182 4.81 -5.31 -7.65
C LEU A 182 4.78 -6.75 -8.09
N ASP A 183 4.66 -7.01 -9.39
CA ASP A 183 4.78 -8.36 -9.94
C ASP A 183 6.11 -9.01 -9.53
N GLN A 184 7.23 -8.31 -9.78
CA GLN A 184 8.58 -8.78 -9.50
C GLN A 184 8.96 -8.82 -8.01
N THR A 185 8.18 -8.18 -7.13
CA THR A 185 8.52 -8.08 -5.70
C THR A 185 7.50 -8.70 -4.78
N LEU A 186 6.23 -8.28 -4.85
CA LEU A 186 5.17 -8.77 -3.98
C LEU A 186 4.60 -10.09 -4.48
N PHE A 187 4.15 -10.14 -5.74
CA PHE A 187 3.55 -11.36 -6.29
C PHE A 187 4.59 -12.46 -6.52
N ALA A 188 5.86 -12.08 -6.71
CA ALA A 188 7.00 -13.00 -6.74
C ALA A 188 7.15 -13.90 -5.52
N LEU A 189 6.66 -13.47 -4.35
CA LEU A 189 6.67 -14.28 -3.12
C LEU A 189 5.80 -15.53 -3.22
N PHE A 190 4.93 -15.60 -4.22
CA PHE A 190 3.89 -16.62 -4.37
C PHE A 190 3.91 -17.33 -5.73
N TYR A 191 4.98 -17.17 -6.51
CA TYR A 191 5.28 -18.08 -7.61
C TYR A 191 5.82 -19.40 -7.03
N LYS A 192 5.28 -20.54 -7.46
CA LYS A 192 5.78 -21.85 -7.00
C LYS A 192 7.26 -21.98 -7.38
N GLN A 193 8.06 -22.58 -6.51
CA GLN A 193 9.47 -22.90 -6.78
C GLN A 193 9.68 -23.95 -7.90
N SER A 194 8.63 -24.43 -8.57
CA SER A 194 8.68 -25.55 -9.53
C SER A 194 8.82 -25.17 -11.00
N ASP A 195 8.92 -23.88 -11.35
CA ASP A 195 9.04 -23.45 -12.76
C ASP A 195 10.50 -23.05 -13.11
N LYS A 196 11.46 -23.86 -12.68
CA LYS A 196 12.85 -23.85 -13.17
C LYS A 196 13.21 -25.19 -13.77
#